data_AF-A0A7J2MFZ8-F1
#
_entry.id   AF-A0A7J2MFZ8-F1
#
_cell.length_a   1.000
_cell.length_b   1.000
_cell.length_c   1.000
_cell.angle_alpha   90.00
_cell.angle_beta   90.00
_cell.angle_gamma   90.00
#
_symmetry.space_group_name_H-M   'P 1'
#
loop_
_entity.id
_entity.type
_entity.pdbx_description
1 polymer ?
#
loop_
_entity_poly.entity_id
_entity_poly.type
_entity_poly.pdbx_seq_one_letter_code
_entity_poly.pdbx_strand_id
1 'polypeptide(L)'
;MKLKRVVMMGSAVICIFAASALGAQMSVEPVYQEVFHGDNVTVDIKVYPEESEVYSASYTLHFDNTLLNVISQTQGAFLSQDGGNTNVVVNNIKNTLGKIEYGESRMGTDVGVTDSGVLTTITFHVIGEEGVSSLD
;
A
#
# COMPACT_ATOMS: atom_id res chain seq x y z
N MET A 1 -2.40 -18.19 -29.98
CA MET A 1 -3.00 -17.15 -29.11
C MET A 1 -1.86 -16.54 -28.32
N LYS A 2 -1.51 -15.26 -28.55
CA LYS A 2 -0.50 -14.59 -27.72
C LYS A 2 -1.15 -14.28 -26.37
N LEU A 3 -0.53 -14.75 -25.29
CA LEU A 3 -1.03 -14.55 -23.93
C LEU A 3 -0.79 -13.09 -23.55
N LYS A 4 -1.85 -12.29 -23.45
CA LYS A 4 -1.75 -10.88 -23.02
C LYS A 4 -1.67 -10.82 -21.49
N ARG A 5 -0.81 -9.95 -20.94
CA ARG A 5 -0.45 -9.90 -19.52
C ARG A 5 -0.31 -8.44 -19.08
N VAL A 6 -0.79 -8.14 -17.87
CA VAL A 6 -0.52 -6.88 -17.17
C VAL A 6 0.54 -7.14 -16.11
N VAL A 7 1.44 -6.19 -15.92
CA VAL A 7 2.48 -6.24 -14.90
C VAL A 7 2.22 -5.15 -13.86
N MET A 8 2.25 -5.52 -12.59
CA MET A 8 2.22 -4.57 -11.47
C MET A 8 3.61 -4.46 -10.86
N MET A 9 4.11 -3.23 -10.70
CA MET A 9 5.38 -2.96 -10.03
C MET A 9 5.15 -2.00 -8.87
N GLY A 10 5.34 -2.48 -7.64
CA GLY A 10 5.49 -1.62 -6.47
C GLY A 10 6.84 -0.93 -6.52
N SER A 11 6.86 0.38 -6.35
CA SER A 11 8.13 1.10 -6.23
C SER A 11 8.82 0.68 -4.93
N ALA A 12 9.96 0.00 -5.06
CA ALA A 12 10.89 -0.17 -3.95
C ALA A 12 11.72 1.11 -3.84
N VAL A 13 11.69 1.72 -2.65
CA VAL A 13 12.45 2.91 -2.25
C VAL A 13 13.72 3.11 -3.09
N ILE A 14 13.75 4.17 -3.90
CA ILE A 14 14.91 4.56 -4.70
C ILE A 14 16.00 5.08 -3.77
N CYS A 15 17.08 4.29 -3.58
CA CYS A 15 18.28 4.75 -2.88
C CYS A 15 19.05 5.77 -3.73
N ILE A 16 18.90 7.05 -3.39
CA ILE A 16 19.87 8.11 -3.71
C ILE A 16 20.71 8.32 -2.46
N PHE A 17 22.04 8.36 -2.59
CA PHE A 17 22.99 8.52 -1.48
C PHE A 17 22.54 9.63 -0.50
N ALA A 18 22.11 9.23 0.70
CA ALA A 18 21.74 10.13 1.78
C ALA A 18 22.11 9.45 3.11
N ALA A 19 22.58 10.24 4.07
CA ALA A 19 22.83 9.79 5.44
C ALA A 19 21.62 8.99 5.93
N SER A 20 21.82 7.82 6.54
CA SER A 20 20.74 6.99 7.07
C SER A 20 19.89 7.83 8.03
N ALA A 21 18.75 8.31 7.55
CA ALA A 21 17.71 8.81 8.42
C ALA A 21 17.10 7.56 9.07
N LEU A 22 17.40 7.32 10.34
CA LEU A 22 16.63 6.40 11.16
C LEU A 22 15.19 6.89 11.12
N GLY A 23 14.32 6.12 10.48
CA GLY A 23 12.94 6.54 10.23
C GLY A 23 12.15 5.43 9.56
N ALA A 24 10.88 5.34 9.93
CA ALA A 24 9.99 4.32 9.40
C ALA A 24 9.89 4.38 7.86
N GLN A 25 9.87 3.22 7.23
CA GLN A 25 9.71 3.03 5.79
C GLN A 25 8.35 2.41 5.48
N MET A 26 7.87 2.62 4.25
CA MET A 26 6.66 2.01 3.73
C MET A 26 6.95 1.35 2.38
N SER A 27 6.33 0.20 2.12
CA SER A 27 6.50 -0.54 0.87
C SER A 27 5.20 -1.17 0.39
N VAL A 28 5.07 -1.31 -0.93
CA VAL A 28 4.01 -2.09 -1.58
C VAL A 28 4.51 -3.51 -1.78
N GLU A 29 3.76 -4.49 -1.28
CA GLU A 29 4.12 -5.90 -1.36
C GLU A 29 3.05 -6.79 -1.99
N PRO A 30 3.42 -7.74 -2.86
CA PRO A 30 4.76 -7.91 -3.43
C PRO A 30 5.13 -6.76 -4.37
N VAL A 31 6.44 -6.47 -4.47
CA VAL A 31 6.99 -5.40 -5.33
C VAL A 31 6.79 -5.65 -6.83
N TYR A 32 6.44 -6.88 -7.22
CA TYR A 32 6.20 -7.25 -8.61
C TYR A 32 5.17 -8.37 -8.71
N GLN A 33 4.23 -8.25 -9.66
CA GLN A 33 3.30 -9.33 -10.04
C GLN A 33 3.08 -9.34 -11.56
N GLU A 34 3.07 -10.53 -12.16
CA GLU A 34 2.45 -10.77 -13.46
C GLU A 34 1.00 -11.21 -13.24
N VAL A 35 0.06 -10.51 -13.87
CA VAL A 35 -1.39 -10.72 -13.68
C VAL A 35 -2.10 -10.74 -15.03
N PHE A 36 -3.29 -11.31 -15.08
CA PHE A 36 -4.09 -11.42 -16.29
C PHE A 36 -5.34 -10.57 -16.22
N HIS A 37 -5.83 -10.15 -17.39
CA HIS A 37 -7.12 -9.47 -17.50
C HIS A 37 -8.23 -10.30 -16.83
N GLY A 38 -9.02 -9.63 -15.99
CA GLY A 38 -10.11 -10.23 -15.22
C GLY A 38 -9.69 -10.76 -13.85
N ASP A 39 -8.39 -10.81 -13.53
CA ASP A 39 -7.92 -11.25 -12.22
C ASP A 39 -8.30 -10.24 -11.13
N ASN A 40 -8.53 -10.76 -9.92
CA ASN A 40 -8.54 -9.96 -8.70
C ASN A 40 -7.24 -10.25 -7.96
N VAL A 41 -6.45 -9.21 -7.73
CA VAL A 41 -5.11 -9.32 -7.13
C VAL A 41 -4.99 -8.40 -5.92
N THR A 42 -4.21 -8.84 -4.94
CA THR A 42 -4.01 -8.11 -3.70
C THR A 42 -2.57 -7.62 -3.59
N VAL A 43 -2.41 -6.44 -2.99
CA VAL A 43 -1.13 -5.94 -2.48
C VAL A 43 -1.32 -5.40 -1.08
N ASP A 44 -0.27 -5.50 -0.29
CA ASP A 44 -0.20 -4.93 1.05
C ASP A 44 0.65 -3.66 1.03
N ILE A 45 0.22 -2.66 1.78
CA ILE A 45 1.08 -1.56 2.19
C ILE A 45 1.67 -1.93 3.54
N LYS A 46 2.96 -2.26 3.56
CA LYS A 46 3.68 -2.60 4.79
C LYS A 46 4.47 -1.42 5.32
N VAL A 47 4.54 -1.33 6.65
CA VAL A 47 5.35 -0.33 7.35
C VAL A 47 6.45 -1.04 8.13
N TYR A 48 7.65 -0.49 8.02
CA TYR A 48 8.89 -0.94 8.65
C TYR A 48 9.41 0.17 9.56
N PRO A 49 9.19 0.13 10.88
CA PRO A 49 9.51 1.27 11.74
C PRO A 49 11.00 1.63 11.89
N GLU A 50 11.93 0.73 11.53
CA GLU A 50 13.40 0.98 11.59
C GLU A 50 13.85 1.61 12.91
N GLU A 51 13.56 0.92 14.03
CA GLU A 51 13.85 1.36 15.42
C GLU A 51 13.10 2.62 15.89
N SER A 52 12.19 3.17 15.07
CA SER A 52 11.32 4.29 15.44
C SER A 52 9.97 3.79 15.97
N GLU A 53 9.32 4.58 16.82
CA GLU A 53 7.91 4.36 17.16
C GLU A 53 7.00 5.02 16.11
N VAL A 54 6.01 4.28 15.62
CA VAL A 54 5.00 4.79 14.67
C VAL A 54 3.65 4.92 15.37
N TYR A 55 3.20 6.16 15.53
CA TYR A 55 1.90 6.48 16.13
C TYR A 55 0.78 6.60 15.10
N SER A 56 1.11 7.08 13.90
CA SER A 56 0.20 7.28 12.79
C SER A 56 0.90 6.99 11.47
N ALA A 57 0.13 6.60 10.47
CA ALA A 57 0.62 6.37 9.13
C ALA A 57 -0.42 6.81 8.10
N SER A 58 0.06 7.35 6.98
CA SER A 58 -0.78 7.74 5.86
C SER A 58 -0.03 7.59 4.55
N TYR A 59 -0.79 7.40 3.47
CA TYR A 59 -0.24 7.40 2.12
C TYR A 59 -1.27 7.87 1.10
N THR A 60 -0.76 8.27 -0.04
CA THR A 60 -1.50 8.40 -1.28
C THR A 60 -0.80 7.50 -2.29
N LEU A 61 -1.53 6.57 -2.89
CA LEU A 61 -0.99 5.64 -3.89
C LEU A 61 -1.68 5.90 -5.22
N HIS A 62 -0.89 6.02 -6.29
CA HIS A 62 -1.37 6.15 -7.65
C HIS A 62 -1.21 4.83 -8.41
N PHE A 63 -2.01 4.68 -9.46
CA PHE A 63 -1.99 3.53 -10.35
C PHE A 63 -2.55 3.91 -11.72
N ASP A 64 -2.22 3.12 -12.74
CA ASP A 64 -2.82 3.28 -14.06
C ASP A 64 -4.27 2.75 -14.05
N ASN A 65 -5.23 3.68 -14.08
CA ASN A 65 -6.65 3.37 -14.07
C ASN A 65 -7.22 2.92 -15.41
N THR A 66 -6.40 2.86 -16.46
CA THR A 66 -6.76 2.17 -17.71
C THR A 66 -6.45 0.68 -17.63
N LEU A 67 -5.60 0.27 -16.69
CA LEU A 67 -5.17 -1.12 -16.49
C LEU A 67 -5.79 -1.76 -15.26
N LEU A 68 -6.03 -0.99 -14.19
CA LEU A 68 -6.50 -1.49 -12.92
C LEU A 68 -7.71 -0.71 -12.41
N ASN A 69 -8.57 -1.38 -11.64
CA ASN A 69 -9.64 -0.76 -10.88
C ASN A 69 -9.64 -1.30 -9.45
N VAL A 70 -9.53 -0.43 -8.45
CA VAL A 70 -9.56 -0.84 -7.04
C VAL A 70 -10.96 -1.30 -6.66
N ILE A 71 -11.05 -2.50 -6.10
CA ILE A 71 -12.26 -3.08 -5.51
C ILE A 71 -12.39 -2.67 -4.05
N SER A 72 -11.30 -2.78 -3.28
CA SER A 72 -11.32 -2.49 -1.84
C SER A 72 -9.95 -2.06 -1.30
N GLN A 73 -9.99 -1.34 -0.19
CA GLN A 73 -8.85 -1.00 0.65
C GLN A 73 -9.26 -1.23 2.10
N THR A 74 -8.69 -2.26 2.72
CA THR A 74 -9.03 -2.71 4.06
C THR A 74 -7.88 -2.43 5.03
N GLN A 75 -8.22 -1.90 6.20
CA GLN A 75 -7.26 -1.69 7.30
C GLN A 75 -6.59 -3.02 7.68
N GLY A 76 -5.26 -2.98 7.83
CA GLY A 76 -4.44 -4.03 8.40
C GLY A 76 -4.17 -3.82 9.89
N ALA A 77 -3.49 -4.78 10.52
CA ALA A 77 -3.30 -4.78 11.97
C ALA A 77 -2.13 -3.90 12.45
N PHE A 78 -1.30 -3.32 11.59
CA PHE A 78 -0.04 -2.67 12.00
C PHE A 78 -0.17 -1.72 13.20
N LEU A 79 -1.03 -0.71 13.14
CA LEU A 79 -1.21 0.24 14.27
C LEU A 79 -2.05 -0.32 15.42
N SER A 80 -2.63 -1.52 15.30
CA SER A 80 -3.40 -2.22 16.34
C SER A 80 -2.76 -3.55 16.75
N GLN A 81 -1.51 -3.80 16.36
CA GLN A 81 -0.88 -5.13 16.44
C GLN A 81 -0.63 -5.60 17.88
N ASP A 82 -0.62 -4.66 18.82
CA ASP A 82 -0.53 -4.89 20.27
C ASP A 82 -1.91 -4.89 20.96
N GLY A 83 -3.00 -4.92 20.19
CA GLY A 83 -4.37 -4.82 20.70
C GLY A 83 -4.84 -3.40 20.99
N GLY A 84 -4.04 -2.38 20.65
CA GLY A 84 -4.41 -0.97 20.78
C GLY A 84 -5.57 -0.56 19.86
N ASN A 85 -6.31 0.46 20.28
CA ASN A 85 -7.37 1.05 19.45
C ASN A 85 -6.78 2.03 18.42
N THR A 86 -7.41 2.09 17.26
CA THR A 86 -7.01 2.93 16.13
C THR A 86 -8.21 3.68 15.56
N ASN A 87 -7.96 4.77 14.86
CA ASN A 87 -8.96 5.52 14.11
C ASN A 87 -8.49 5.73 12.66
N VAL A 88 -9.26 5.21 11.71
CA VAL A 88 -9.04 5.46 10.27
C VAL A 88 -9.69 6.79 9.92
N VAL A 89 -8.87 7.80 9.67
CA VAL A 89 -9.30 9.18 9.38
C VAL A 89 -9.60 9.34 7.89
N VAL A 90 -8.88 8.63 7.02
CA VAL A 90 -9.04 8.68 5.57
C VAL A 90 -8.99 7.26 5.01
N ASN A 91 -9.95 6.90 4.15
CA ASN A 91 -9.95 5.66 3.36
C ASN A 91 -10.73 5.89 2.05
N ASN A 92 -10.11 6.58 1.10
CA ASN A 92 -10.76 7.00 -0.14
C ASN A 92 -10.24 6.19 -1.33
N ILE A 93 -11.16 5.74 -2.18
CA ILE A 93 -10.85 5.13 -3.47
C ILE A 93 -11.35 6.05 -4.59
N LYS A 94 -10.44 6.50 -5.48
CA LYS A 94 -10.73 7.43 -6.58
C LYS A 94 -10.27 6.81 -7.91
N ASN A 95 -10.94 5.72 -8.33
CA ASN A 95 -10.60 4.98 -9.55
C ASN A 95 -10.54 5.86 -10.81
N THR A 96 -11.43 6.84 -10.96
CA THR A 96 -11.41 7.77 -12.11
C THR A 96 -10.16 8.65 -12.17
N LEU A 97 -9.44 8.79 -11.06
CA LEU A 97 -8.19 9.54 -10.96
C LEU A 97 -6.95 8.65 -10.83
N GLY A 98 -7.12 7.31 -10.81
CA GLY A 98 -6.02 6.38 -10.59
C GLY A 98 -5.34 6.58 -9.24
N LYS A 99 -6.13 6.80 -8.18
CA LYS A 99 -5.60 7.16 -6.86
C LYS A 99 -6.39 6.57 -5.70
N ILE A 100 -5.70 6.19 -4.64
CA ILE A 100 -6.27 5.87 -3.33
C ILE A 100 -5.55 6.66 -2.22
N GLU A 101 -6.27 6.97 -1.15
CA GLU A 101 -5.75 7.71 -0.01
C GLU A 101 -6.08 6.96 1.28
N TYR A 102 -5.13 6.87 2.20
CA TYR A 102 -5.30 6.24 3.50
C TYR A 102 -4.63 7.04 4.61
N GLY A 103 -5.24 7.06 5.78
CA GLY A 103 -4.65 7.67 6.98
C GLY A 103 -5.26 7.11 8.25
N GLU A 104 -4.41 6.72 9.18
CA GLU A 104 -4.79 6.07 10.43
C GLU A 104 -3.89 6.54 11.58
N SER A 105 -4.46 6.66 12.78
CA SER A 105 -3.72 6.95 14.00
C SER A 105 -4.15 6.06 15.16
N ARG A 106 -3.23 5.80 16.09
CA ARG A 106 -3.56 5.18 17.39
C ARG A 106 -4.43 6.09 18.25
N MET A 107 -5.16 5.50 19.19
CA MET A 107 -6.12 6.16 20.08
C MET A 107 -5.92 5.72 21.53
N GLY A 108 -6.00 6.68 22.46
CA GLY A 108 -5.98 6.39 23.91
C GLY A 108 -4.63 5.91 24.44
N THR A 109 -3.54 6.20 23.72
CA THR A 109 -2.16 5.89 24.09
C THR A 109 -1.26 7.06 23.69
N ASP A 110 -0.10 7.18 24.31
CA ASP A 110 0.92 8.19 23.99
C ASP A 110 2.15 7.55 23.31
N VAL A 111 2.15 6.24 23.06
CA VAL A 111 3.26 5.49 22.44
C VAL A 111 2.86 4.87 21.11
N GLY A 112 3.84 4.78 20.20
CA GLY A 112 3.69 4.14 18.90
C GLY A 112 3.93 2.62 18.93
N VAL A 113 3.91 2.01 17.75
CA VAL A 113 4.34 0.62 17.54
C VAL A 113 5.70 0.55 16.87
N THR A 114 6.48 -0.49 17.15
CA THR A 114 7.85 -0.66 16.65
C THR A 114 8.03 -1.89 15.75
N ASP A 115 7.14 -2.88 15.83
CA ASP A 115 7.20 -4.06 14.97
C ASP A 115 6.62 -3.75 13.59
N SER A 116 7.18 -4.38 12.56
CA SER A 116 6.72 -4.20 11.17
C SER A 116 5.39 -4.92 10.93
N GLY A 117 4.55 -4.38 10.05
CA GLY A 117 3.23 -4.96 9.79
C GLY A 117 2.53 -4.38 8.58
N VAL A 118 1.37 -4.98 8.26
CA VAL A 118 0.49 -4.52 7.18
C VAL A 118 -0.38 -3.38 7.70
N LEU A 119 -0.24 -2.20 7.08
CA LEU A 119 -1.08 -1.04 7.33
C LEU A 119 -2.42 -1.17 6.60
N THR A 120 -2.39 -1.58 5.33
CA THR A 120 -3.58 -1.85 4.53
C THR A 120 -3.36 -2.97 3.54
N THR A 121 -4.44 -3.66 3.18
CA THR A 121 -4.49 -4.56 2.01
C THR A 121 -5.41 -3.94 0.97
N ILE A 122 -4.94 -3.85 -0.27
CA ILE A 122 -5.67 -3.28 -1.40
C ILE A 122 -5.95 -4.41 -2.39
N THR A 123 -7.20 -4.53 -2.83
CA THR A 123 -7.59 -5.45 -3.89
C THR A 123 -7.86 -4.68 -5.19
N PHE A 124 -7.16 -5.03 -6.25
CA PHE A 124 -7.36 -4.53 -7.61
C PHE A 124 -8.06 -5.57 -8.47
N HIS A 125 -8.94 -5.10 -9.36
CA HIS A 125 -9.41 -5.84 -10.52
C HIS A 125 -8.60 -5.41 -11.74
N VAL A 126 -8.08 -6.37 -12.50
CA VAL A 126 -7.30 -6.10 -13.72
C VAL A 126 -8.25 -5.93 -14.90
N ILE A 127 -8.31 -4.72 -15.46
CA ILE A 127 -9.19 -4.37 -16.60
C ILE A 127 -8.41 -4.16 -17.90
N GLY A 128 -7.09 -4.00 -17.84
CA GLY A 128 -6.23 -3.93 -19.00
C GLY A 128 -5.95 -5.32 -19.57
N GLU A 129 -5.83 -5.43 -20.90
CA GLU A 129 -5.40 -6.68 -21.52
C GLU A 129 -3.87 -6.84 -21.49
N GLU A 130 -3.14 -5.73 -21.64
CA GLU A 130 -1.68 -5.69 -21.61
C GLU A 130 -1.18 -4.34 -21.10
N GLY A 131 -0.04 -4.31 -20.39
CA GLY A 131 0.56 -3.08 -19.90
C GLY A 131 1.38 -3.25 -18.63
N VAL A 132 1.94 -2.14 -18.14
CA VAL A 132 2.63 -2.06 -16.85
C VAL A 132 2.00 -0.95 -16.04
N SER A 133 1.55 -1.25 -14.82
CA SER A 133 1.08 -0.27 -13.85
C SER A 133 2.08 -0.20 -12.70
N SER A 134 2.67 0.98 -12.49
CA SER A 134 3.42 1.26 -11.27
C SER A 134 2.46 1.60 -10.14
N LEU A 135 2.83 1.23 -8.92
CA LEU A 135 2.15 1.65 -7.69
C LEU A 135 3.09 2.55 -6.90
N ASP A 136 2.76 3.85 -6.81
CA ASP A 136 3.61 4.93 -6.26
C ASP A 136 2.90 6.00 -5.42
#